data_AF-A0A6M3KFJ9-F1
#
_entry.id   AF-A0A6M3KFJ9-F1
#
_cell.length_a   1.000
_cell.length_b   1.000
_cell.length_c   1.000
_cell.angle_alpha   90.00
_cell.angle_beta   90.00
_cell.angle_gamma   90.00
#
_symmetry.space_group_name_H-M   'P 1'
#
loop_
_entity.id
_entity.type
_entity.pdbx_description
1 polymer ?
#
loop_
_entity_poly.entity_id
_entity_poly.type
_entity_poly.pdbx_seq_one_letter_code
_entity_poly.pdbx_strand_id
1 'polypeptide(L)'
;MWAKNVGIRRAKGDFVLCANADLIFGNEMIAWLAQGDFVEAAYYRATRHDLSEKIIPDGDVDYRLYFCRRHVIRINDSKKGLHSNACGDFMLMAREHWHACRGYPELPLWSIFVDGLLLHAAYASGLEEVRLEYPFYHIAHDLAWTNSEELGKRYPILDRQTEYNPWVNKMLAEKRTINPNGANWGFSLEELDEIAV
;
A
#
# COMPACT_ATOMS: atom_id res chain seq x y z
N MET A 1 -4.91 2.25 9.93
CA MET A 1 -4.00 2.95 8.99
C MET A 1 -3.26 4.15 9.61
N TRP A 2 -3.56 4.54 10.86
CA TRP A 2 -2.94 5.70 11.52
C TRP A 2 -1.41 5.71 11.49
N ALA A 3 -0.74 4.61 11.83
CA ALA A 3 0.73 4.57 11.86
C ALA A 3 1.36 4.94 10.50
N LYS A 4 0.80 4.44 9.39
CA LYS A 4 1.25 4.82 8.04
C LYS A 4 1.02 6.31 7.81
N ASN A 5 -0.15 6.86 8.18
CA ASN A 5 -0.44 8.28 8.01
C ASN A 5 0.49 9.20 8.82
N VAL A 6 0.87 8.80 10.04
CA VAL A 6 1.89 9.52 10.83
C VAL A 6 3.19 9.61 10.06
N GLY A 7 3.67 8.47 9.52
CA GLY A 7 4.89 8.40 8.73
C GLY A 7 4.81 9.21 7.45
N ILE A 8 3.73 9.04 6.67
CA ILE A 8 3.48 9.80 5.42
C ILE A 8 3.56 11.30 5.69
N ARG A 9 2.82 11.77 6.70
CA ARG A 9 2.72 13.20 6.98
C ARG A 9 4.05 13.82 7.41
N ARG A 10 4.89 13.05 8.10
CA ARG A 10 6.19 13.49 8.62
C ARG A 10 7.35 13.20 7.66
N ALA A 11 7.08 12.52 6.54
CA ALA A 11 8.09 12.19 5.56
C ALA A 11 8.72 13.47 4.96
N LYS A 12 10.06 13.44 4.85
CA LYS A 12 10.87 14.58 4.36
C LYS A 12 11.24 14.45 2.88
N GLY A 13 11.11 13.25 2.30
CA GLY A 13 11.38 13.03 0.87
C GLY A 13 10.31 13.63 -0.04
N ASP A 14 10.69 13.95 -1.27
CA ASP A 14 9.77 14.46 -2.30
C ASP A 14 8.76 13.40 -2.75
N PHE A 15 9.15 12.13 -2.66
CA PHE A 15 8.29 10.98 -2.86
C PHE A 15 8.26 10.11 -1.60
N VAL A 16 7.11 9.45 -1.36
CA VAL A 16 6.92 8.57 -0.20
C VAL A 16 6.45 7.20 -0.67
N LEU A 17 7.23 6.16 -0.36
CA LEU A 17 6.84 4.76 -0.50
C LEU A 17 6.18 4.29 0.79
N CYS A 18 4.90 3.92 0.71
CA CYS A 18 4.24 3.14 1.75
C CYS A 18 4.39 1.65 1.46
N ALA A 19 5.01 0.93 2.39
CA ALA A 19 5.22 -0.50 2.36
C ALA A 19 4.97 -1.14 3.73
N ASN A 20 4.74 -2.46 3.76
CA ASN A 20 4.73 -3.23 5.01
C ASN A 20 6.14 -3.72 5.35
N ALA A 21 6.36 -4.07 6.62
CA ALA A 21 7.68 -4.50 7.12
C ALA A 21 8.05 -5.96 6.78
N ASP A 22 7.07 -6.75 6.32
CA ASP A 22 7.20 -8.18 6.00
C ASP A 22 7.37 -8.44 4.49
N LEU A 23 7.91 -7.45 3.79
CA LEU A 23 8.14 -7.47 2.36
C LEU A 23 9.62 -7.63 2.02
N ILE A 24 9.89 -8.27 0.89
CA ILE A 24 11.24 -8.46 0.37
C ILE A 24 11.29 -7.93 -1.05
N PHE A 25 12.20 -6.98 -1.27
CA PHE A 25 12.44 -6.38 -2.58
C PHE A 25 13.60 -7.06 -3.29
N GLY A 26 13.43 -7.31 -4.60
CA GLY A 26 14.51 -7.76 -5.46
C GLY A 26 15.53 -6.65 -5.75
N ASN A 27 16.73 -7.03 -6.20
CA ASN A 27 17.79 -6.10 -6.56
C ASN A 27 17.33 -5.08 -7.62
N GLU A 28 16.50 -5.51 -8.57
CA GLU A 28 15.97 -4.65 -9.64
C GLU A 28 15.05 -3.55 -9.09
N MET A 29 14.20 -3.87 -8.11
CA MET A 29 13.34 -2.91 -7.43
C MET A 29 14.16 -1.89 -6.64
N ILE A 30 15.16 -2.36 -5.90
CA ILE A 30 16.05 -1.48 -5.12
C ILE A 30 16.85 -0.56 -6.04
N ALA A 31 17.41 -1.09 -7.12
CA ALA A 31 18.14 -0.29 -8.11
C ALA A 31 17.24 0.77 -8.76
N TRP A 32 15.97 0.43 -9.04
CA TRP A 32 14.99 1.38 -9.57
C TRP A 32 14.62 2.47 -8.55
N LEU A 33 14.35 2.10 -7.30
CA LEU A 33 14.08 3.05 -6.21
C LEU A 33 15.25 4.01 -6.00
N ALA A 34 16.48 3.52 -6.10
CA ALA A 34 17.70 4.30 -5.93
C ALA A 34 17.95 5.32 -7.06
N GLN A 35 17.37 5.12 -8.24
CA GLN A 35 17.47 6.10 -9.34
C GLN A 35 16.74 7.40 -8.98
N GLY A 36 15.57 7.31 -8.34
CA GLY A 36 14.82 8.48 -7.89
C GLY A 36 14.15 9.30 -9.01
N ASP A 37 14.23 8.85 -10.27
CA ASP A 37 13.65 9.51 -11.45
C ASP A 37 12.14 9.27 -11.56
N PHE A 38 11.41 9.65 -10.51
CA PHE A 38 9.96 9.48 -10.42
C PHE A 38 9.22 10.65 -11.07
N VAL A 39 8.02 10.35 -11.59
CA VAL A 39 7.11 11.29 -12.22
C VAL A 39 6.10 11.75 -11.19
N GLU A 40 6.00 13.07 -11.00
CA GLU A 40 5.13 13.68 -10.00
C GLU A 40 3.66 13.31 -10.23
N ALA A 41 3.17 13.44 -11.46
CA ALA A 41 1.79 13.14 -11.86
C ALA A 41 1.41 11.64 -11.89
N ALA A 42 2.22 10.78 -11.27
CA ALA A 42 2.02 9.34 -11.23
C ALA A 42 2.03 8.77 -9.81
N TYR A 43 1.36 7.63 -9.65
CA TYR A 43 1.59 6.74 -8.53
C TYR A 43 2.04 5.37 -9.03
N TYR A 44 2.96 4.77 -8.29
CA TYR A 44 3.62 3.53 -8.66
C TYR A 44 3.07 2.36 -7.86
N ARG A 45 2.88 1.26 -8.58
CA ARG A 45 2.37 -0.01 -8.08
C ARG A 45 3.31 -1.13 -8.49
N ALA A 46 3.47 -2.13 -7.62
CA ALA A 46 4.20 -3.35 -7.94
C ALA A 46 3.37 -4.57 -7.57
N THR A 47 3.56 -5.66 -8.31
CA THR A 47 2.84 -6.91 -8.08
C THR A 47 3.43 -7.66 -6.87
N ARG A 48 2.57 -8.00 -5.91
CA ARG A 48 2.95 -8.84 -4.76
C ARG A 48 2.93 -10.32 -5.11
N HIS A 49 4.03 -11.01 -4.83
CA HIS A 49 4.15 -12.47 -4.87
C HIS A 49 4.17 -13.02 -3.44
N ASP A 50 3.17 -13.83 -3.07
CA ASP A 50 3.16 -14.49 -1.76
C ASP A 50 3.99 -15.78 -1.80
N LEU A 51 4.79 -16.01 -0.76
CA LEU A 51 5.63 -17.19 -0.60
C LEU A 51 4.91 -18.31 0.17
N SER A 52 5.19 -19.57 -0.15
CA SER A 52 4.78 -20.72 0.68
C SER A 52 5.50 -20.73 2.02
N GLU A 53 6.75 -20.28 2.02
CA GLU A 53 7.66 -20.40 3.15
C GLU A 53 7.56 -19.16 4.04
N LYS A 54 7.45 -19.41 5.35
CA LYS A 54 7.45 -18.34 6.36
C LYS A 54 8.86 -17.92 6.77
N ILE A 55 9.82 -18.83 6.58
CA ILE A 55 11.21 -18.63 6.93
C ILE A 55 12.01 -18.81 5.65
N ILE A 56 12.73 -17.76 5.28
CA ILE A 56 13.67 -17.82 4.17
C ILE A 56 14.99 -18.31 4.73
N PRO A 57 15.60 -19.36 4.16
CA PRO A 57 16.86 -19.87 4.64
C PRO A 57 17.95 -18.78 4.62
N ASP A 58 18.85 -18.85 5.59
CA ASP A 58 20.03 -18.00 5.61
C ASP A 58 20.92 -18.26 4.38
N GLY A 59 21.57 -17.21 3.90
CA GLY A 59 22.41 -17.23 2.71
C GLY A 59 22.68 -15.81 2.23
N ASP A 60 23.45 -15.69 1.15
CA ASP A 60 23.61 -14.39 0.49
C ASP A 60 22.29 -13.90 -0.14
N VAL A 61 22.27 -12.62 -0.53
CA VAL A 61 21.07 -11.98 -1.07
C VAL A 61 20.56 -12.71 -2.32
N ASP A 62 21.46 -13.13 -3.21
CA ASP A 62 21.10 -13.77 -4.47
C ASP A 62 20.45 -15.14 -4.25
N TYR A 63 20.97 -15.93 -3.31
CA TYR A 63 20.38 -17.20 -2.91
C TYR A 63 18.99 -17.00 -2.31
N ARG A 64 18.82 -16.01 -1.42
CA ARG A 64 17.53 -15.72 -0.79
C ARG A 64 16.49 -15.25 -1.82
N LEU A 65 16.89 -14.42 -2.79
CA LEU A 65 16.02 -13.99 -3.88
C LEU A 65 15.69 -15.14 -4.85
N TYR A 66 16.66 -16.00 -5.16
CA TYR A 66 16.42 -17.22 -5.93
C TYR A 66 15.41 -18.13 -5.24
N PHE A 67 15.57 -18.33 -3.92
CA PHE A 67 14.62 -19.09 -3.10
C PHE A 67 13.22 -18.48 -3.18
N CYS A 68 13.08 -17.16 -2.96
CA CYS A 68 11.79 -16.48 -3.08
C CYS A 68 11.13 -16.70 -4.45
N ARG A 69 11.89 -16.59 -5.55
CA ARG A 69 11.38 -16.82 -6.91
C ARG A 69 10.83 -18.24 -7.12
N ARG A 70 11.38 -19.25 -6.44
CA ARG A 70 11.01 -20.66 -6.62
C ARG A 70 9.85 -21.10 -5.72
N HIS A 71 9.52 -20.31 -4.69
CA HIS A 71 8.53 -20.65 -3.67
C HIS A 71 7.28 -19.74 -3.71
N VAL A 72 7.01 -19.08 -4.85
CA VAL A 72 5.79 -18.27 -5.03
C VAL A 72 4.56 -19.16 -5.15
N ILE A 73 3.54 -18.91 -4.32
CA ILE A 73 2.26 -19.62 -4.33
C ILE A 73 1.10 -18.78 -4.86
N ARG A 74 1.20 -17.44 -4.81
CA ARG A 74 0.15 -16.55 -5.31
C ARG A 74 0.74 -15.28 -5.91
N ILE A 75 0.27 -14.93 -7.10
CA ILE A 75 0.57 -13.67 -7.77
C ILE A 75 -0.67 -12.78 -7.63
N ASN A 76 -0.53 -11.66 -6.91
CA ASN A 76 -1.63 -10.75 -6.63
C ASN A 76 -1.78 -9.70 -7.75
N ASP A 77 -1.90 -10.12 -9.01
CA ASP A 77 -2.02 -9.21 -10.16
C ASP A 77 -3.49 -8.87 -10.48
N SER A 78 -3.72 -7.67 -11.01
CA SER A 78 -5.01 -7.23 -11.55
C SER A 78 -4.86 -7.00 -13.06
N LYS A 79 -5.08 -8.04 -13.87
CA LYS A 79 -4.91 -7.99 -15.33
C LYS A 79 -5.79 -6.97 -16.08
N LYS A 80 -6.80 -6.40 -15.43
CA LYS A 80 -7.73 -5.41 -15.99
C LYS A 80 -8.04 -4.33 -14.97
N GLY A 81 -8.25 -3.09 -15.43
CA GLY A 81 -8.53 -1.95 -14.57
C GLY A 81 -7.31 -1.52 -13.77
N LEU A 82 -7.48 -0.84 -12.64
CA LEU A 82 -6.41 -0.43 -11.72
C LEU A 82 -5.85 -1.62 -10.93
N HIS A 83 -4.57 -1.53 -10.54
CA HIS A 83 -3.89 -2.56 -9.77
C HIS A 83 -4.19 -2.41 -8.27
N SER A 84 -5.42 -2.76 -7.89
CA SER A 84 -5.92 -2.66 -6.52
C SER A 84 -5.61 -3.86 -5.63
N ASN A 85 -5.13 -4.97 -6.19
CA ASN A 85 -4.76 -6.14 -5.40
C ASN A 85 -3.53 -5.83 -4.54
N ALA A 86 -3.61 -6.15 -3.25
CA ALA A 86 -2.54 -5.90 -2.28
C ALA A 86 -2.05 -4.44 -2.27
N CYS A 87 -2.98 -3.48 -2.43
CA CYS A 87 -2.58 -2.09 -2.64
C CYS A 87 -1.95 -1.39 -1.43
N GLY A 88 -2.15 -1.92 -0.23
CA GLY A 88 -1.49 -1.41 0.97
C GLY A 88 0.01 -1.69 1.03
N ASP A 89 0.52 -2.64 0.24
CA ASP A 89 1.86 -3.21 0.42
C ASP A 89 2.95 -2.48 -0.36
N PHE A 90 2.60 -1.83 -1.47
CA PHE A 90 3.56 -1.04 -2.24
C PHE A 90 2.86 0.09 -2.99
N MET A 91 2.88 1.30 -2.44
CA MET A 91 2.40 2.48 -3.14
C MET A 91 3.41 3.61 -2.97
N LEU A 92 3.94 4.12 -4.08
CA LEU A 92 4.86 5.25 -4.12
C LEU A 92 4.21 6.37 -4.93
N MET A 93 4.22 7.59 -4.42
CA MET A 93 3.83 8.79 -5.17
C MET A 93 4.43 10.03 -4.52
N ALA A 94 4.35 11.17 -5.20
CA ALA A 94 4.82 12.45 -4.68
C ALA A 94 4.18 12.75 -3.33
N ARG A 95 4.97 13.28 -2.39
CA ARG A 95 4.53 13.62 -1.04
C ARG A 95 3.34 14.58 -1.08
N GLU A 96 3.36 15.57 -1.98
CA GLU A 96 2.24 16.50 -2.12
C GLU A 96 0.92 15.81 -2.48
N HIS A 97 0.95 14.73 -3.27
CA HIS A 97 -0.24 13.96 -3.60
C HIS A 97 -0.76 13.11 -2.43
N TRP A 98 0.14 12.59 -1.58
CA TRP A 98 -0.25 12.02 -0.29
C TRP A 98 -0.97 13.04 0.60
N HIS A 99 -0.47 14.27 0.65
CA HIS A 99 -1.07 15.35 1.43
C HIS A 99 -2.40 15.83 0.83
N ALA A 100 -2.50 15.95 -0.49
CA ALA A 100 -3.73 16.29 -1.19
C ALA A 100 -4.82 15.24 -0.95
N CYS A 101 -4.45 13.96 -0.94
CA CYS A 101 -5.34 12.85 -0.60
C CYS A 101 -5.64 12.73 0.90
N ARG A 102 -4.88 13.42 1.76
CA ARG A 102 -4.90 13.31 3.24
C ARG A 102 -4.60 11.90 3.76
N GLY A 103 -3.68 11.17 3.11
CA GLY A 103 -3.31 9.81 3.50
C GLY A 103 -4.45 8.80 3.41
N TYR A 104 -4.29 7.64 4.02
CA TYR A 104 -5.33 6.60 4.07
C TYR A 104 -6.52 7.05 4.93
N PRO A 105 -7.78 6.72 4.58
CA PRO A 105 -8.93 7.00 5.45
C PRO A 105 -8.74 6.44 6.87
N GLU A 106 -8.88 7.31 7.87
CA GLU A 106 -8.72 7.00 9.30
C GLU A 106 -10.05 6.52 9.89
N LEU A 107 -10.46 5.33 9.47
CA LEU A 107 -11.71 4.71 9.93
C LEU A 107 -11.45 3.85 11.17
N PRO A 108 -12.36 3.85 12.18
CA PRO A 108 -12.32 2.97 13.36
C PRO A 108 -12.68 1.52 13.02
N LEU A 109 -12.09 1.02 11.93
CA LEU A 109 -12.32 -0.28 11.32
C LEU A 109 -11.00 -1.03 11.24
N TRP A 110 -11.11 -2.35 11.16
CA TRP A 110 -10.00 -3.18 10.74
C TRP A 110 -9.61 -2.85 9.30
N SER A 111 -8.31 -2.81 9.00
CA SER A 111 -7.74 -2.10 7.84
C SER A 111 -7.99 -2.73 6.46
N ILE A 112 -8.82 -3.78 6.37
CA ILE A 112 -9.13 -4.44 5.10
C ILE A 112 -9.86 -3.45 4.17
N PHE A 113 -9.42 -3.36 2.90
CA PHE A 113 -9.92 -2.47 1.84
C PHE A 113 -9.68 -0.96 2.02
N VAL A 114 -9.20 -0.50 3.18
CA VAL A 114 -8.95 0.94 3.41
C VAL A 114 -7.85 1.48 2.49
N ASP A 115 -6.85 0.64 2.20
CA ASP A 115 -5.81 0.89 1.21
C ASP A 115 -6.38 1.10 -0.20
N GLY A 116 -7.38 0.31 -0.57
CA GLY A 116 -8.08 0.43 -1.84
C GLY A 116 -8.78 1.79 -1.99
N LEU A 117 -9.36 2.33 -0.92
CA LEU A 117 -9.99 3.66 -0.97
C LEU A 117 -8.98 4.74 -1.33
N LEU A 118 -7.77 4.71 -0.76
CA LEU A 118 -6.73 5.67 -1.09
C LEU A 118 -6.24 5.52 -2.54
N LEU A 119 -6.04 4.30 -3.01
CA LEU A 119 -5.64 4.04 -4.40
C LEU A 119 -6.65 4.67 -5.38
N HIS A 120 -7.94 4.46 -5.14
CA HIS A 120 -8.98 5.04 -5.99
C HIS A 120 -9.08 6.57 -5.82
N ALA A 121 -8.79 7.10 -4.62
CA ALA A 121 -8.75 8.54 -4.39
C ALA A 121 -7.62 9.24 -5.16
N ALA A 122 -6.44 8.60 -5.25
CA ALA A 122 -5.29 9.07 -6.03
C ALA A 122 -5.57 9.00 -7.54
N TYR A 123 -6.14 7.90 -8.01
CA TYR A 123 -6.58 7.79 -9.41
C TYR A 123 -7.66 8.83 -9.75
N ALA A 124 -8.65 9.00 -8.87
CA ALA A 124 -9.73 9.96 -9.09
C ALA A 124 -9.25 11.42 -9.08
N SER A 125 -8.10 11.74 -8.45
CA SER A 125 -7.48 13.08 -8.56
C SER A 125 -6.74 13.31 -9.88
N GLY A 126 -6.69 12.31 -10.77
CA GLY A 126 -6.07 12.42 -12.09
C GLY A 126 -4.64 11.89 -12.17
N LEU A 127 -4.14 11.21 -11.14
CA LEU A 127 -2.82 10.59 -11.20
C LEU A 127 -2.83 9.32 -12.04
N GLU A 128 -1.76 9.12 -12.80
CA GLU A 128 -1.58 7.93 -13.62
C GLU A 128 -1.01 6.77 -12.80
N GLU A 129 -1.57 5.57 -12.98
CA GLU A 129 -1.00 4.35 -12.41
C GLU A 129 0.18 3.87 -13.26
N VAL A 130 1.37 3.80 -12.66
CA VAL A 130 2.53 3.15 -13.26
C VAL A 130 2.76 1.81 -12.58
N ARG A 131 2.66 0.72 -13.35
CA ARG A 131 2.95 -0.64 -12.88
C ARG A 131 4.40 -0.99 -13.15
N LEU A 132 5.12 -1.35 -12.10
CA LEU A 132 6.50 -1.81 -12.19
C LEU A 132 6.55 -3.25 -12.69
N GLU A 133 7.54 -3.55 -13.54
CA GLU A 133 7.80 -4.90 -14.04
C GLU A 133 8.46 -5.80 -12.98
N TYR A 134 8.99 -5.20 -11.92
CA TYR A 134 9.68 -5.90 -10.84
C TYR A 134 8.70 -6.21 -9.70
N PRO A 135 8.36 -7.50 -9.45
CA PRO A 135 7.52 -7.86 -8.32
C PRO A 135 8.29 -7.76 -6.99
N PHE A 136 7.55 -7.82 -5.89
CA PHE A 136 8.12 -8.02 -4.55
C PHE A 136 7.50 -9.23 -3.87
N TYR A 137 8.18 -9.74 -2.86
CA TYR A 137 7.72 -10.92 -2.13
C TYR A 137 7.12 -10.52 -0.79
N HIS A 138 6.12 -11.28 -0.37
CA HIS A 138 5.49 -11.15 0.94
C HIS A 138 5.52 -12.50 1.63
N ILE A 139 5.95 -12.48 2.89
CA ILE A 139 5.97 -13.66 3.75
C ILE A 139 4.54 -13.91 4.22
N ALA A 140 3.90 -14.97 3.72
CA ALA A 140 2.50 -15.23 4.01
C ALA A 140 2.28 -15.58 5.49
N HIS A 141 1.34 -14.87 6.12
CA HIS A 141 0.89 -15.15 7.49
C HIS A 141 -0.46 -15.87 7.49
N ASP A 142 -0.62 -16.88 8.34
CA ASP A 142 -1.87 -17.67 8.45
C ASP A 142 -3.07 -16.84 8.92
N LEU A 143 -2.83 -15.70 9.56
CA LEU A 143 -3.85 -14.94 10.31
C LEU A 143 -4.31 -13.66 9.61
N ALA A 144 -3.62 -13.16 8.57
CA ALA A 144 -3.82 -11.78 8.10
C ALA A 144 -4.89 -11.63 7.01
N TRP A 145 -5.00 -12.58 6.06
CA TRP A 145 -5.94 -12.52 4.93
C TRP A 145 -6.85 -13.75 4.84
N THR A 146 -6.33 -14.93 5.14
CA THR A 146 -7.05 -16.23 5.12
C THR A 146 -8.18 -16.30 6.14
N ASN A 147 -8.12 -15.48 7.20
CA ASN A 147 -9.15 -15.41 8.24
C ASN A 147 -9.95 -14.11 8.19
N SER A 148 -9.98 -13.36 7.07
CA SER A 148 -10.74 -12.10 6.98
C SER A 148 -12.20 -12.26 7.37
N GLU A 149 -12.79 -13.43 7.09
CA GLU A 149 -14.17 -13.76 7.47
C GLU A 149 -14.32 -13.99 8.98
N GLU A 150 -13.37 -14.67 9.63
CA GLU A 150 -13.39 -14.82 11.10
C GLU A 150 -13.04 -13.52 11.83
N LEU A 151 -12.06 -12.77 11.32
CA LEU A 151 -11.69 -11.46 11.86
C LEU A 151 -12.83 -10.45 11.68
N GLY A 152 -13.56 -10.50 10.56
CA GLY A 152 -14.75 -9.70 10.32
C GLY A 152 -15.89 -9.99 11.31
N LYS A 153 -15.92 -11.17 11.95
CA LYS A 153 -16.84 -11.46 13.07
C LYS A 153 -16.40 -10.79 14.37
N ARG A 154 -15.11 -10.47 14.52
CA ARG A 154 -14.52 -9.95 15.77
C ARG A 154 -14.29 -8.45 15.75
N TYR A 155 -13.99 -7.89 14.58
CA TYR A 155 -13.73 -6.47 14.36
C TYR A 155 -14.53 -5.98 13.16
N PRO A 156 -15.11 -4.76 13.23
CA PRO A 156 -15.83 -4.20 12.10
C PRO A 156 -14.85 -3.96 10.94
N ILE A 157 -15.24 -4.38 9.74
CA ILE A 157 -14.51 -4.19 8.49
C ILE A 157 -15.32 -3.27 7.57
N LEU A 158 -14.65 -2.66 6.60
CA LEU A 158 -15.33 -1.93 5.54
C LEU A 158 -16.01 -2.92 4.59
N ASP A 159 -17.34 -2.93 4.54
CA ASP A 159 -18.10 -3.83 3.69
C ASP A 159 -17.85 -3.51 2.21
N ARG A 160 -17.49 -4.53 1.44
CA ARG A 160 -17.09 -4.31 0.04
C ARG A 160 -18.24 -3.78 -0.81
N GLN A 161 -19.46 -4.27 -0.61
CA GLN A 161 -20.59 -4.02 -1.51
C GLN A 161 -21.38 -2.78 -1.12
N THR A 162 -21.60 -2.59 0.17
CA THR A 162 -22.46 -1.54 0.71
C THR A 162 -21.71 -0.29 1.12
N GLU A 163 -20.39 -0.35 1.35
CA GLU A 163 -19.58 0.80 1.77
C GLU A 163 -18.46 1.13 0.77
N TYR A 164 -17.55 0.18 0.50
CA TYR A 164 -16.38 0.41 -0.36
C TYR A 164 -16.76 0.74 -1.81
N ASN A 165 -17.57 -0.11 -2.46
CA ASN A 165 -17.94 0.07 -3.87
C ASN A 165 -18.70 1.39 -4.11
N PRO A 166 -19.71 1.77 -3.30
CA PRO A 166 -20.36 3.07 -3.44
C PRO A 166 -19.40 4.25 -3.28
N TRP A 167 -18.46 4.16 -2.34
CA TRP A 167 -17.45 5.20 -2.14
C TRP A 167 -16.56 5.35 -3.37
N VAL A 168 -16.00 4.24 -3.87
CA VAL A 168 -15.16 4.23 -5.07
C VAL A 168 -15.93 4.79 -6.27
N ASN A 169 -17.15 4.30 -6.51
CA ASN A 169 -17.99 4.75 -7.61
C ASN A 169 -18.23 6.26 -7.56
N LYS A 170 -18.44 6.81 -6.36
CA LYS A 170 -18.61 8.25 -6.16
C LYS A 170 -17.34 9.03 -6.50
N MET A 171 -16.16 8.58 -6.04
CA MET A 171 -14.88 9.22 -6.37
C MET A 171 -14.63 9.24 -7.88
N LEU A 172 -14.88 8.10 -8.56
CA LEU A 172 -14.67 7.97 -10.00
C LEU A 172 -15.68 8.82 -10.80
N ALA A 173 -16.94 8.86 -10.38
CA ALA A 173 -17.97 9.67 -11.04
C ALA A 173 -17.70 11.18 -10.90
N GLU A 174 -17.29 11.61 -9.71
CA GLU A 174 -17.00 13.02 -9.42
C GLU A 174 -15.59 13.46 -9.83
N LYS A 175 -14.72 12.51 -10.25
CA LYS A 175 -13.32 12.73 -10.63
C LYS A 175 -12.56 13.58 -9.60
N ARG A 176 -12.71 13.20 -8.33
CA ARG A 176 -12.04 13.86 -7.22
C ARG A 176 -11.83 12.90 -6.06
N THR A 177 -10.83 13.20 -5.25
CA THR A 177 -10.60 12.56 -3.96
C THR A 177 -11.78 12.82 -3.01
N ILE A 178 -12.27 11.76 -2.38
CA ILE A 178 -13.23 11.82 -1.26
C ILE A 178 -12.63 11.05 -0.10
N ASN A 179 -12.16 11.77 0.92
CA ASN A 179 -11.50 11.21 2.10
C ASN A 179 -12.11 11.84 3.36
N PRO A 180 -12.48 11.07 4.41
CA PRO A 180 -13.13 11.63 5.58
C PRO A 180 -12.15 12.36 6.51
N ASN A 181 -10.84 12.21 6.28
CA ASN A 181 -9.81 12.74 7.13
C ASN A 181 -9.88 14.27 7.21
N GLY A 182 -9.88 14.80 8.43
CA GLY A 182 -9.84 16.23 8.71
C GLY A 182 -8.48 16.87 8.41
N ALA A 183 -8.35 18.15 8.70
CA ALA A 183 -7.05 18.85 8.62
C ALA A 183 -6.00 18.23 9.57
N ASN A 184 -6.47 17.56 10.63
CA ASN A 184 -5.65 16.99 11.70
C ASN A 184 -5.09 15.58 11.41
N TRP A 185 -5.33 15.01 10.23
CA TRP A 185 -4.94 13.64 9.85
C TRP A 185 -3.46 13.31 10.11
N GLY A 186 -3.16 12.04 10.35
CA GLY A 186 -1.80 11.58 10.66
C GLY A 186 -1.28 12.11 12.00
N PHE A 187 -2.15 12.26 12.99
CA PHE A 187 -1.84 12.82 14.32
C PHE A 187 -1.04 14.12 14.23
N SER A 188 -1.50 15.05 13.40
CA SER A 188 -0.74 16.28 13.11
C SER A 188 -0.67 17.28 14.25
N LEU A 189 -1.56 17.17 15.23
CA LEU A 189 -1.59 18.02 16.42
C LEU A 189 -0.76 17.43 17.57
N GLU A 190 -0.32 16.19 17.43
CA GLU A 190 0.49 15.50 18.44
C GLU A 190 1.97 15.75 18.18
N GLU A 191 2.68 16.13 19.24
CA GLU A 191 4.14 16.13 19.25
C GLU A 191 4.62 14.69 19.48
N LEU A 192 5.37 14.16 18.52
CA LEU A 192 5.94 12.82 18.58
C LEU A 192 7.45 12.96 18.42
N ASP A 193 8.21 12.44 19.37
CA ASP A 193 9.67 12.49 19.34
C ASP A 193 10.22 11.66 18.16
N GLU A 194 11.13 12.26 17.39
CA GLU A 194 11.89 11.52 16.37
C GLU A 194 12.99 10.70 17.07
N ILE A 195 12.95 9.37 16.93
CA ILE A 195 14.05 8.50 17.35
C ILE A 195 15.09 8.49 16.21
N ALA A 196 16.20 9.20 16.41
CA ALA A 196 17.36 9.06 15.53
C ALA A 196 18.07 7.73 15.84
N VAL A 197 18.20 6.87 14.81
CA VAL A 197 18.94 5.60 14.86
C VAL A 197 20.27 5.75 14.14
#